data_AF-A0A935AQ92-F1
#
_entry.id   AF-A0A935AQ92-F1
#
_cell.length_a   1.000
_cell.length_b   1.000
_cell.length_c   1.000
_cell.angle_alpha   90.00
_cell.angle_beta   90.00
_cell.angle_gamma   90.00
#
_symmetry.space_group_name_H-M   'P 1'
#
loop_
_entity.id
_entity.type
_entity.pdbx_description
1 polymer ?
#
loop_
_entity_poly.entity_id
_entity_poly.type
_entity_poly.pdbx_seq_one_letter_code
_entity_poly.pdbx_strand_id
1 'polypeptide(L)'
;MSNQKKHYFTAPIVLLQGFMTDHKKCLVNIGSYAYFIKHKELREQSEDSEEATKKTNAYFGGMFTDTQFAFKTGLGIHVQVKKLSLPFTSISSEMAKDFIHADKPEIMKVTLLAFLALKSISGSNDGAVKSNKQLLFSRMAGLSKPLANPLEGNFEAYQDEFLATIPESLHKWYHRRGFEKIKNQLQVFWGVSYYSYRIRGFYFSFKMPLEHLIKFAESQRIGLKVKSIHEQTKAARQKAISELYPHLKKRTAKGT
;
A
#
# COMPACT_ATOMS: atom_id res chain seq x y z
N MET A 1 -11.22 4.07 30.64
CA MET A 1 -10.51 3.26 29.62
C MET A 1 -9.05 3.66 29.66
N SER A 2 -8.14 2.73 29.97
CA SER A 2 -6.72 3.09 30.14
C SER A 2 -6.16 3.64 28.84
N ASN A 3 -5.44 4.76 28.92
CA ASN A 3 -4.75 5.41 27.80
C ASN A 3 -3.49 4.61 27.44
N GLN A 4 -3.65 3.33 27.09
CA GLN A 4 -2.54 2.52 26.62
C GLN A 4 -2.13 3.00 25.23
N LYS A 5 -0.89 3.49 25.15
CA LYS A 5 -0.27 3.98 23.91
C LYS A 5 -0.29 2.84 22.89
N LYS A 6 -1.02 3.01 21.78
CA LYS A 6 -1.06 2.00 20.71
C LYS A 6 0.30 1.91 20.03
N HIS A 7 0.95 0.76 20.16
CA HIS A 7 2.21 0.47 19.48
C HIS A 7 1.95 -0.01 18.06
N TYR A 8 2.66 0.57 17.11
CA TYR A 8 2.64 0.18 15.70
C TYR A 8 4.00 -0.40 15.32
N PHE A 9 4.00 -1.33 14.39
CA PHE A 9 5.23 -1.86 13.82
C PHE A 9 5.07 -2.06 12.32
N THR A 10 6.22 -2.14 11.64
CA THR A 10 6.29 -2.25 10.20
C THR A 10 6.87 -3.57 9.75
N ALA A 11 6.41 -4.07 8.61
CA ALA A 11 6.94 -5.27 8.00
C ALA A 11 6.90 -5.19 6.46
N PRO A 12 7.78 -5.90 5.74
CA PRO A 12 7.76 -5.97 4.29
C PRO A 12 6.46 -6.56 3.75
N ILE A 13 5.94 -6.00 2.65
CA ILE A 13 4.68 -6.43 2.05
C ILE A 13 4.67 -7.90 1.62
N VAL A 14 5.83 -8.46 1.29
CA VAL A 14 5.99 -9.87 0.87
C VAL A 14 5.51 -10.86 1.92
N LEU A 15 5.46 -10.47 3.20
CA LEU A 15 4.95 -11.33 4.28
C LEU A 15 3.42 -11.50 4.26
N LEU A 16 2.71 -10.79 3.38
CA LEU A 16 1.29 -10.97 3.12
C LEU A 16 0.99 -12.10 2.11
N GLN A 17 2.01 -12.68 1.47
CA GLN A 17 1.81 -13.81 0.56
C GLN A 17 1.14 -14.97 1.31
N GLY A 18 0.01 -15.46 0.79
CA GLY A 18 -0.78 -16.51 1.41
C GLY A 18 -1.74 -16.05 2.52
N PHE A 19 -1.92 -14.75 2.74
CA PHE A 19 -2.75 -14.24 3.84
C PHE A 19 -4.20 -14.75 3.83
N MET A 20 -4.82 -14.85 2.65
CA MET A 20 -6.19 -15.36 2.55
C MET A 20 -6.30 -16.86 2.83
N THR A 21 -5.19 -17.59 2.78
CA THR A 21 -5.10 -19.02 3.13
C THR A 21 -4.81 -19.20 4.62
N ASP A 22 -3.79 -18.49 5.13
CA ASP A 22 -3.37 -18.57 6.53
C ASP A 22 -2.91 -17.21 7.06
N HIS A 23 -3.91 -16.34 7.31
CA HIS A 23 -3.70 -15.02 7.90
C HIS A 23 -2.94 -15.06 9.22
N LYS A 24 -3.15 -16.09 10.05
CA LYS A 24 -2.50 -16.21 11.37
C LYS A 24 -1.01 -16.38 11.20
N LYS A 25 -0.58 -17.30 10.34
CA LYS A 25 0.85 -17.49 10.02
C LYS A 25 1.47 -16.23 9.42
N CYS A 26 0.79 -15.55 8.49
CA CYS A 26 1.27 -14.28 7.96
C CYS A 26 1.47 -13.23 9.06
N LEU A 27 0.51 -13.05 9.95
CA LEU A 27 0.59 -12.08 11.05
C LEU A 27 1.65 -12.46 12.10
N VAL A 28 1.83 -13.75 12.41
CA VAL A 28 2.91 -14.24 13.26
C VAL A 28 4.27 -13.97 12.62
N ASN A 29 4.42 -14.15 11.31
CA ASN A 29 5.66 -13.83 10.59
C ASN A 29 5.95 -12.33 10.57
N ILE A 30 4.93 -11.50 10.31
CA ILE A 30 5.02 -10.03 10.35
C ILE A 30 5.45 -9.57 11.76
N GLY A 31 4.78 -10.08 12.79
CA GLY A 31 5.12 -9.75 14.17
C GLY A 31 6.51 -10.25 14.57
N SER A 32 6.90 -11.47 14.19
CA SER A 32 8.24 -12.03 14.45
C SER A 32 9.34 -11.21 13.79
N TYR A 33 9.16 -10.80 12.54
CA TYR A 33 10.07 -9.89 11.85
C TYR A 33 10.22 -8.58 12.62
N ALA A 34 9.11 -7.94 12.98
CA ALA A 34 9.12 -6.69 13.72
C ALA A 34 9.74 -6.84 15.12
N TYR A 35 9.50 -7.98 15.77
CA TYR A 35 10.08 -8.33 17.06
C TYR A 35 11.60 -8.37 16.97
N PHE A 36 12.15 -9.08 15.98
CA PHE A 36 13.61 -9.13 15.77
C PHE A 36 14.20 -7.74 15.53
N ILE A 37 13.58 -6.92 14.67
CA ILE A 37 14.05 -5.55 14.40
C ILE A 37 14.06 -4.71 15.67
N LYS A 38 12.99 -4.77 16.48
CA LYS A 38 12.89 -3.99 17.71
C LYS A 38 13.85 -4.48 18.79
N HIS A 39 14.03 -5.81 18.90
CA HIS A 39 15.00 -6.41 19.80
C HIS A 39 16.41 -5.95 19.46
N LYS A 40 16.78 -5.98 18.18
CA LYS A 40 18.07 -5.50 17.69
C LYS A 40 18.30 -4.01 18.05
N GLU A 41 17.31 -3.15 17.79
CA GLU A 41 17.38 -1.72 18.14
C GLU A 41 17.60 -1.50 19.65
N LEU A 42 16.89 -2.25 20.50
CA LEU A 42 17.02 -2.13 21.95
C LEU A 42 18.34 -2.71 22.46
N ARG A 43 18.84 -3.80 21.86
CA ARG A 43 20.15 -4.37 22.19
C ARG A 43 21.31 -3.44 21.81
N GLU A 44 21.14 -2.62 20.78
CA GLU A 44 22.12 -1.57 20.44
C GLU A 44 22.12 -0.43 21.49
N GLN A 45 21.04 -0.30 22.27
CA GLN A 45 20.91 0.71 23.35
C GLN A 45 21.24 0.16 24.75
N SER A 46 21.12 -1.15 24.96
CA SER A 46 21.41 -1.83 26.23
C SER A 46 22.32 -3.04 26.00
N GLU A 47 23.44 -3.14 26.72
CA GLU A 47 24.34 -4.30 26.62
C GLU A 47 23.69 -5.62 27.11
N ASP A 48 22.59 -5.55 27.88
CA ASP A 48 21.86 -6.71 28.40
C ASP A 48 20.79 -7.23 27.41
N SER A 49 20.97 -8.47 26.96
CA SER A 49 20.04 -9.18 26.07
C SER A 49 18.72 -9.58 26.73
N GLU A 50 18.71 -9.83 28.04
CA GLU A 50 17.50 -10.22 28.76
C GLU A 50 16.58 -9.00 28.94
N GLU A 51 17.15 -7.85 29.28
CA GLU A 51 16.43 -6.59 29.37
C GLU A 51 15.82 -6.18 28.01
N ALA A 52 16.60 -6.30 26.92
CA ALA A 52 16.10 -6.06 25.56
C ALA A 52 14.90 -6.96 25.21
N THR A 53 14.95 -8.23 25.63
CA THR A 53 13.85 -9.19 25.43
C THR A 53 12.60 -8.77 26.18
N LYS A 54 12.72 -8.41 27.47
CA LYS A 54 11.60 -7.94 28.30
C LYS A 54 10.95 -6.68 27.71
N LYS A 55 11.76 -5.67 27.35
CA LYS A 55 11.29 -4.43 26.73
C LYS A 55 10.62 -4.66 25.37
N THR A 56 11.18 -5.55 24.55
CA THR A 56 10.58 -5.93 23.26
C THR A 56 9.23 -6.59 23.46
N ASN A 57 9.12 -7.60 24.33
CA ASN A 57 7.85 -8.29 24.54
C ASN A 57 6.77 -7.34 25.11
N ALA A 58 7.15 -6.40 25.98
CA ALA A 58 6.27 -5.35 26.47
C ALA A 58 5.77 -4.42 25.34
N TYR A 59 6.63 -4.03 24.39
CA TYR A 59 6.25 -3.22 23.22
C TYR A 59 5.17 -3.90 22.37
N PHE A 60 5.30 -5.21 22.15
CA PHE A 60 4.29 -5.99 21.44
C PHE A 60 3.12 -6.40 22.35
N GLY A 61 3.13 -6.00 23.63
CA GLY A 61 2.10 -6.28 24.64
C GLY A 61 1.89 -7.76 24.94
N GLY A 62 2.95 -8.59 24.86
CA GLY A 62 2.83 -10.04 25.08
C GLY A 62 2.20 -10.78 23.90
N MET A 63 2.39 -10.31 22.67
CA MET A 63 1.95 -11.01 21.44
C MET A 63 2.56 -12.40 21.31
N PHE A 64 3.76 -12.59 21.87
CA PHE A 64 4.50 -13.84 21.79
C PHE A 64 4.68 -14.44 23.18
N THR A 65 4.18 -15.66 23.35
CA THR A 65 4.47 -16.49 24.52
C THR A 65 5.89 -17.06 24.43
N ASP A 66 6.29 -17.52 23.24
CA ASP A 66 7.65 -17.96 22.95
C ASP A 66 8.45 -16.85 22.23
N THR A 67 9.19 -16.08 23.02
CA THR A 67 10.03 -14.97 22.53
C THR A 67 11.26 -15.46 21.77
N GLN A 68 11.76 -16.66 22.06
CA GLN A 68 12.89 -17.25 21.33
C GLN A 68 12.48 -17.66 19.92
N PHE A 69 11.31 -18.29 19.78
CA PHE A 69 10.72 -18.60 18.49
C PHE A 69 10.51 -17.32 17.66
N ALA A 70 9.92 -16.28 18.25
CA ALA A 70 9.68 -15.01 17.56
C ALA A 70 11.00 -14.39 17.06
N PHE A 71 12.03 -14.38 17.90
CA PHE A 71 13.35 -13.86 17.55
C PHE A 71 14.01 -14.66 16.41
N LYS A 72 14.09 -15.99 16.53
CA LYS A 72 14.72 -16.86 15.52
C LYS A 72 14.00 -16.78 14.17
N THR A 73 12.67 -16.80 14.20
CA THR A 73 11.85 -16.67 12.99
C THR A 73 12.05 -15.30 12.35
N GLY A 74 12.02 -14.23 13.14
CA GLY A 74 12.24 -12.87 12.67
C GLY A 74 13.63 -12.66 12.06
N LEU A 75 14.67 -13.22 12.66
CA LEU A 75 16.04 -13.21 12.12
C LEU A 75 16.10 -13.91 10.76
N GLY A 76 15.50 -15.10 10.64
CA GLY A 76 15.44 -15.85 9.39
C GLY A 76 14.79 -15.04 8.27
N ILE A 77 13.63 -14.42 8.56
CA ILE A 77 12.93 -13.54 7.61
C ILE A 77 13.81 -12.33 7.25
N HIS A 78 14.42 -11.68 8.24
CA HIS A 78 15.27 -10.51 8.01
C HIS A 78 16.42 -10.82 7.05
N VAL A 79 17.10 -11.96 7.23
CA VAL A 79 18.18 -12.39 6.33
C VAL A 79 17.72 -12.53 4.88
N GLN A 80 16.51 -13.04 4.66
CA GLN A 80 15.93 -13.21 3.32
C GLN A 80 15.58 -11.88 2.65
N VAL A 81 15.04 -10.93 3.41
CA VAL A 81 14.46 -9.70 2.84
C VAL A 81 15.39 -8.49 2.88
N LYS A 82 16.47 -8.49 3.69
CA LYS A 82 17.31 -7.29 3.95
C LYS A 82 17.98 -6.68 2.72
N LYS A 83 18.18 -7.44 1.64
CA LYS A 83 18.81 -6.95 0.39
C LYS A 83 17.80 -6.47 -0.66
N LEU A 84 16.51 -6.60 -0.37
CA LEU A 84 15.44 -6.30 -1.32
C LEU A 84 14.88 -4.90 -1.03
N SER A 85 14.71 -4.09 -2.08
CA SER A 85 13.96 -2.84 -1.98
C SER A 85 12.46 -3.18 -1.96
N LEU A 86 11.91 -3.30 -0.77
CA LEU A 86 10.53 -3.73 -0.54
C LEU A 86 9.70 -2.63 0.09
N PRO A 87 8.45 -2.46 -0.33
CA PRO A 87 7.50 -1.61 0.37
C PRO A 87 7.10 -2.24 1.70
N PHE A 88 6.93 -1.39 2.71
CA PHE A 88 6.57 -1.79 4.07
C PHE A 88 5.14 -1.40 4.37
N THR A 89 4.43 -2.26 5.10
CA THR A 89 3.15 -1.93 5.71
C THR A 89 3.32 -1.66 7.20
N SER A 90 2.28 -1.12 7.85
CA SER A 90 2.23 -0.94 9.29
C SER A 90 0.92 -1.45 9.89
N ILE A 91 1.02 -2.04 11.07
CA ILE A 91 -0.11 -2.58 11.85
C ILE A 91 0.11 -2.30 13.34
N SER A 92 -0.97 -2.15 14.10
CA SER A 92 -0.87 -2.08 15.56
C SER A 92 -0.76 -3.47 16.19
N SER A 93 -0.06 -3.58 17.32
CA SER A 93 0.05 -4.83 18.08
C SER A 93 -1.31 -5.37 18.53
N GLU A 94 -2.23 -4.49 18.88
CA GLU A 94 -3.60 -4.84 19.24
C GLU A 94 -4.34 -5.50 18.06
N MET A 95 -4.31 -4.87 16.89
CA MET A 95 -4.98 -5.37 15.69
C MET A 95 -4.36 -6.68 15.20
N ALA A 96 -3.03 -6.80 15.24
CA ALA A 96 -2.34 -8.04 14.87
C ALA A 96 -2.78 -9.21 15.77
N LYS A 97 -2.79 -9.00 17.10
CA LYS A 97 -3.25 -10.02 18.06
C LYS A 97 -4.70 -10.41 17.85
N ASP A 98 -5.58 -9.42 17.69
CA ASP A 98 -7.00 -9.66 17.50
C ASP A 98 -7.25 -10.60 16.30
N PHE A 99 -6.54 -10.39 15.19
CA PHE A 99 -6.64 -11.25 14.02
C PHE A 99 -5.87 -12.58 14.12
N ILE A 100 -4.88 -12.71 15.01
CA ILE A 100 -4.21 -13.99 15.26
C ILE A 100 -5.08 -14.90 16.13
N HIS A 101 -5.69 -14.35 17.19
CA HIS A 101 -6.36 -15.16 18.20
C HIS A 101 -7.85 -15.38 17.91
N ALA A 102 -8.54 -14.43 17.28
CA ALA A 102 -9.94 -14.59 16.92
C ALA A 102 -10.11 -15.21 15.52
N ASP A 103 -11.13 -16.03 15.34
CA ASP A 103 -11.56 -16.37 13.99
C ASP A 103 -12.41 -15.23 13.42
N LYS A 104 -11.88 -14.57 12.38
CA LYS A 104 -12.53 -13.43 11.73
C LYS A 104 -13.27 -13.89 10.48
N PRO A 105 -14.44 -13.29 10.18
CA PRO A 105 -15.09 -13.50 8.88
C PRO A 105 -14.16 -13.12 7.72
N GLU A 106 -14.33 -13.77 6.58
CA GLU A 106 -13.48 -13.54 5.40
C GLU A 106 -13.45 -12.07 4.97
N ILE A 107 -14.59 -11.37 5.04
CA ILE A 107 -14.67 -9.94 4.73
C ILE A 107 -13.76 -9.09 5.62
N MET A 108 -13.61 -9.44 6.90
CA MET A 108 -12.71 -8.74 7.82
C MET A 108 -11.25 -9.05 7.48
N LYS A 109 -10.94 -10.30 7.12
CA LYS A 109 -9.60 -10.74 6.69
C LYS A 109 -9.15 -9.96 5.45
N VAL A 110 -9.96 -9.94 4.39
CA VAL A 110 -9.62 -9.20 3.16
C VAL A 110 -9.59 -7.68 3.38
N THR A 111 -10.40 -7.15 4.29
CA THR A 111 -10.37 -5.72 4.64
C THR A 111 -9.09 -5.35 5.36
N LEU A 112 -8.63 -6.15 6.34
CA LEU A 112 -7.32 -5.97 6.97
C LEU A 112 -6.21 -6.03 5.90
N LEU A 113 -6.28 -7.01 5.00
CA LEU A 113 -5.31 -7.15 3.92
C LEU A 113 -5.26 -5.90 3.02
N ALA A 114 -6.42 -5.34 2.66
CA ALA A 114 -6.53 -4.10 1.90
C ALA A 114 -6.00 -2.89 2.69
N PHE A 115 -6.27 -2.81 3.99
CA PHE A 115 -5.76 -1.77 4.87
C PHE A 115 -4.22 -1.78 4.91
N LEU A 116 -3.61 -2.96 5.10
CA LEU A 116 -2.16 -3.13 5.10
C LEU A 116 -1.55 -2.78 3.73
N ALA A 117 -2.21 -3.18 2.65
CA ALA A 117 -1.81 -2.81 1.31
C ALA A 117 -1.83 -1.29 1.09
N LEU A 118 -2.88 -0.58 1.52
CA LEU A 118 -2.97 0.87 1.45
C LEU A 118 -1.89 1.57 2.28
N LYS A 119 -1.59 1.08 3.49
CA LYS A 119 -0.49 1.58 4.32
C LYS A 119 0.86 1.50 3.61
N SER A 120 1.08 0.44 2.82
CA SER A 120 2.30 0.32 2.03
C SER A 120 2.38 1.23 0.81
N ILE A 121 1.24 1.64 0.27
CA ILE A 121 1.16 2.59 -0.84
C ILE A 121 1.36 4.01 -0.33
N SER A 122 0.81 4.33 0.84
CA SER A 122 0.94 5.64 1.45
C SER A 122 2.35 5.90 1.99
N GLY A 123 3.05 4.85 2.45
CA GLY A 123 4.35 5.00 3.10
C GLY A 123 4.23 5.93 4.31
N SER A 124 5.09 6.96 4.37
CA SER A 124 5.04 8.01 5.39
C SER A 124 3.99 9.11 5.13
N ASN A 125 3.35 9.12 3.96
CA ASN A 125 2.34 10.12 3.63
C ASN A 125 0.96 9.69 4.13
N ASP A 126 0.56 10.18 5.29
CA ASP A 126 -0.78 9.93 5.82
C ASP A 126 -1.87 10.87 5.24
N GLY A 127 -1.50 11.80 4.35
CA GLY A 127 -2.40 12.74 3.67
C GLY A 127 -3.18 12.11 2.51
N ALA A 128 -3.44 12.90 1.47
CA ALA A 128 -4.14 12.41 0.27
C ALA A 128 -3.18 11.68 -0.68
N VAL A 129 -3.46 10.40 -0.94
CA VAL A 129 -2.63 9.55 -1.80
C VAL A 129 -3.46 9.06 -2.98
N LYS A 130 -2.94 9.22 -4.21
CA LYS A 130 -3.55 8.68 -5.43
C LYS A 130 -3.03 7.25 -5.67
N SER A 131 -3.92 6.34 -5.99
CA SER A 131 -3.59 4.96 -6.35
C SER A 131 -4.56 4.41 -7.39
N ASN A 132 -4.39 3.13 -7.71
CA ASN A 132 -5.29 2.38 -8.58
C ASN A 132 -5.53 0.97 -8.01
N LYS A 133 -6.51 0.28 -8.59
CA LYS A 133 -6.96 -1.03 -8.14
C LYS A 133 -5.89 -2.09 -8.34
N GLN A 134 -5.13 -2.04 -9.44
CA GLN A 134 -4.05 -2.99 -9.73
C GLN A 134 -2.98 -2.92 -8.64
N LEU A 135 -2.47 -1.72 -8.33
CA LEU A 135 -1.47 -1.54 -7.28
C LEU A 135 -1.97 -2.00 -5.92
N LEU A 136 -3.22 -1.67 -5.56
CA LEU A 136 -3.82 -2.15 -4.31
C LEU A 136 -3.81 -3.68 -4.23
N PHE A 137 -4.31 -4.37 -5.26
CA PHE A 137 -4.39 -5.83 -5.25
C PHE A 137 -3.03 -6.51 -5.37
N SER A 138 -2.06 -5.92 -6.08
CA SER A 138 -0.68 -6.40 -6.06
C SER A 138 -0.08 -6.34 -4.66
N ARG A 139 -0.34 -5.27 -3.89
CA ARG A 139 0.09 -5.17 -2.49
C ARG A 139 -0.62 -6.16 -1.58
N MET A 140 -1.92 -6.37 -1.79
CA MET A 140 -2.68 -7.40 -1.07
C MET A 140 -2.13 -8.81 -1.34
N ALA A 141 -1.64 -9.07 -2.55
CA ALA A 141 -0.97 -10.31 -2.91
C ALA A 141 0.49 -10.41 -2.41
N GLY A 142 1.00 -9.40 -1.70
CA GLY A 142 2.37 -9.35 -1.22
C GLY A 142 3.41 -9.06 -2.29
N LEU A 143 3.02 -8.48 -3.43
CA LEU A 143 3.93 -8.15 -4.53
C LEU A 143 4.56 -6.75 -4.34
N SER A 144 5.83 -6.61 -4.73
CA SER A 144 6.61 -5.37 -4.59
C SER A 144 6.34 -4.35 -5.71
N LYS A 145 5.87 -4.79 -6.87
CA LYS A 145 5.51 -3.94 -8.01
C LYS A 145 4.14 -4.40 -8.56
N PRO A 146 3.31 -3.49 -9.09
CA PRO A 146 2.22 -3.92 -9.97
C PRO A 146 2.84 -4.53 -11.22
N LEU A 147 2.10 -5.41 -11.93
CA LEU A 147 2.50 -5.71 -13.30
C LEU A 147 2.57 -4.43 -14.11
N ALA A 148 3.51 -4.41 -15.05
CA ALA A 148 3.60 -3.34 -16.03
C ALA A 148 2.20 -3.10 -16.64
N ASN A 149 1.87 -1.84 -16.89
CA ASN A 149 0.63 -1.49 -17.61
C ASN A 149 0.57 -2.26 -18.93
N PRO A 150 -0.63 -2.55 -19.46
CA PRO A 150 -0.72 -3.18 -20.77
C PRO A 150 -0.03 -2.27 -21.77
N LEU A 151 0.94 -2.85 -22.48
CA LEU A 151 1.37 -2.35 -23.78
C LEU A 151 0.12 -2.35 -24.66
N GLU A 152 -0.29 -1.17 -25.11
CA GLU A 152 -1.18 -0.93 -26.25
C GLU A 152 -2.40 -1.88 -26.44
N GLY A 153 -3.57 -1.44 -25.98
CA GLY A 153 -4.82 -1.65 -26.73
C GLY A 153 -5.76 -2.78 -26.31
N ASN A 154 -5.34 -3.80 -25.56
CA ASN A 154 -6.25 -4.89 -25.15
C ASN A 154 -6.48 -4.96 -23.63
N PHE A 155 -7.58 -4.39 -23.17
CA PHE A 155 -7.90 -4.30 -21.73
C PHE A 155 -8.37 -5.63 -21.11
N GLU A 156 -8.98 -6.51 -21.90
CA GLU A 156 -9.49 -7.81 -21.44
C GLU A 156 -8.35 -8.81 -21.21
N ALA A 157 -7.47 -8.97 -22.21
CA ALA A 157 -6.26 -9.79 -22.07
C ALA A 157 -5.41 -9.38 -20.86
N TYR A 158 -5.31 -8.06 -20.63
CA TYR A 158 -4.58 -7.53 -19.48
C TYR A 158 -5.21 -7.88 -18.13
N GLN A 159 -6.54 -7.93 -18.05
CA GLN A 159 -7.20 -8.28 -16.80
C GLN A 159 -6.93 -9.74 -16.44
N ASP A 160 -6.99 -10.65 -17.42
CA ASP A 160 -6.72 -12.07 -17.18
C ASP A 160 -5.25 -12.31 -16.83
N GLU A 161 -4.32 -11.64 -17.51
CA GLU A 161 -2.90 -11.64 -17.15
C GLU A 161 -2.67 -11.14 -15.72
N PHE A 162 -3.33 -10.04 -15.33
CA PHE A 162 -3.23 -9.52 -13.97
C PHE A 162 -3.81 -10.51 -12.95
N LEU A 163 -4.98 -11.09 -13.21
CA LEU A 163 -5.61 -12.06 -12.31
C LEU A 163 -4.74 -13.31 -12.13
N ALA A 164 -4.03 -13.76 -13.18
CA ALA A 164 -3.09 -14.87 -13.10
C ALA A 164 -1.89 -14.61 -12.15
N THR A 165 -1.61 -13.35 -11.83
CA THR A 165 -0.48 -12.99 -10.95
C THR A 165 -0.86 -12.81 -9.48
N ILE A 166 -2.14 -12.73 -9.18
CA ILE A 166 -2.64 -12.63 -7.80
C ILE A 166 -3.29 -13.96 -7.40
N PRO A 167 -3.26 -14.32 -6.10
CA PRO A 167 -3.93 -15.53 -5.63
C PRO A 167 -5.42 -15.56 -5.99
N GLU A 168 -5.92 -16.75 -6.36
CA GLU A 168 -7.32 -16.98 -6.73
C GLU A 168 -8.31 -16.52 -5.65
N SER A 169 -7.92 -16.66 -4.38
CA SER A 169 -8.69 -16.19 -3.22
C SER A 169 -9.00 -14.68 -3.25
N LEU A 170 -8.26 -13.87 -4.02
CA LEU A 170 -8.51 -12.45 -4.21
C LEU A 170 -9.38 -12.11 -5.44
N HIS A 171 -9.63 -13.05 -6.35
CA HIS A 171 -10.31 -12.77 -7.63
C HIS A 171 -11.72 -12.25 -7.41
N LYS A 172 -12.51 -12.91 -6.54
CA LYS A 172 -13.88 -12.46 -6.20
C LYS A 172 -13.91 -11.06 -5.59
N TRP A 173 -12.85 -10.69 -4.87
CA TRP A 173 -12.69 -9.40 -4.24
C TRP A 173 -12.24 -8.32 -5.22
N TYR A 174 -11.51 -8.72 -6.27
CA TYR A 174 -11.15 -7.83 -7.37
C TYR A 174 -12.39 -7.35 -8.12
N HIS A 175 -13.36 -8.19 -8.42
CA HIS A 175 -14.55 -7.74 -9.16
C HIS A 175 -15.33 -6.61 -8.45
N ARG A 176 -16.08 -5.82 -9.23
CA ARG A 176 -16.77 -4.60 -8.77
C ARG A 176 -17.48 -4.77 -7.42
N ARG A 177 -18.33 -5.80 -7.28
CA ARG A 177 -19.10 -6.03 -6.05
C ARG A 177 -18.21 -6.33 -4.84
N GLY A 178 -17.18 -7.16 -5.03
CA GLY A 178 -16.22 -7.47 -3.97
C GLY A 178 -15.42 -6.23 -3.55
N PHE A 179 -15.00 -5.43 -4.53
CA PHE A 179 -14.22 -4.23 -4.26
C PHE A 179 -15.04 -3.15 -3.55
N GLU A 180 -16.31 -2.95 -3.93
CA GLU A 180 -17.20 -2.04 -3.21
C GLU A 180 -17.42 -2.47 -1.74
N LYS A 181 -17.54 -3.78 -1.47
CA LYS A 181 -17.61 -4.27 -0.08
C LYS A 181 -16.36 -3.91 0.72
N ILE A 182 -15.17 -4.08 0.14
CA ILE A 182 -13.91 -3.71 0.80
C ILE A 182 -13.86 -2.20 1.08
N LYS A 183 -14.21 -1.36 0.10
CA LYS A 183 -14.23 0.10 0.29
C LYS A 183 -15.16 0.51 1.42
N ASN A 184 -16.38 -0.01 1.43
CA ASN A 184 -17.36 0.31 2.45
C ASN A 184 -16.86 -0.10 3.84
N GLN A 185 -16.24 -1.28 3.96
CA GLN A 185 -15.64 -1.72 5.22
C GLN A 185 -14.50 -0.79 5.66
N LEU A 186 -13.59 -0.44 4.76
CA LEU A 186 -12.48 0.47 5.04
C LEU A 186 -12.97 1.86 5.51
N GLN A 187 -14.02 2.38 4.89
CA GLN A 187 -14.58 3.69 5.25
C GLN A 187 -15.32 3.66 6.58
N VAL A 188 -16.18 2.66 6.80
CA VAL A 188 -17.07 2.60 7.97
C VAL A 188 -16.32 2.16 9.22
N PHE A 189 -15.48 1.13 9.13
CA PHE A 189 -14.90 0.49 10.31
C PHE A 189 -13.40 0.80 10.52
N TRP A 190 -12.70 1.28 9.49
CA TRP A 190 -11.24 1.48 9.54
C TRP A 190 -10.81 2.94 9.40
N GLY A 191 -11.78 3.86 9.30
CA GLY A 191 -11.51 5.31 9.23
C GLY A 191 -10.74 5.75 8.00
N VAL A 192 -10.76 4.98 6.91
CA VAL A 192 -10.07 5.32 5.67
C VAL A 192 -11.00 6.16 4.80
N SER A 193 -10.64 7.42 4.56
CA SER A 193 -11.34 8.23 3.56
C SER A 193 -11.01 7.72 2.15
N TYR A 194 -12.01 7.61 1.28
CA TYR A 194 -11.87 7.08 -0.07
C TYR A 194 -12.69 7.90 -1.08
N TYR A 195 -12.10 8.24 -2.22
CA TYR A 195 -12.77 8.97 -3.30
C TYR A 195 -12.38 8.43 -4.68
N SER A 196 -13.36 8.09 -5.52
CA SER A 196 -13.12 7.56 -6.88
C SER A 196 -14.12 8.04 -7.94
N TYR A 197 -14.88 9.11 -7.67
CA TYR A 197 -15.93 9.53 -8.60
C TYR A 197 -15.34 10.13 -9.89
N ARG A 198 -15.71 9.55 -11.05
CA ARG A 198 -15.27 9.97 -12.40
C ARG A 198 -13.75 10.18 -12.54
N ILE A 199 -12.95 9.37 -11.85
CA ILE A 199 -11.49 9.37 -11.95
C ILE A 199 -10.96 7.98 -12.25
N ARG A 200 -9.87 7.89 -13.02
CA ARG A 200 -9.11 6.64 -13.17
C ARG A 200 -8.31 6.38 -11.90
N GLY A 201 -8.62 5.26 -11.24
CA GLY A 201 -8.06 4.94 -9.93
C GLY A 201 -8.87 5.58 -8.81
N PHE A 202 -8.19 5.95 -7.72
CA PHE A 202 -8.84 6.55 -6.56
C PHE A 202 -7.85 7.35 -5.72
N TYR A 203 -8.39 8.22 -4.87
CA TYR A 203 -7.68 8.84 -3.77
C TYR A 203 -8.10 8.20 -2.45
N PHE A 204 -7.16 8.09 -1.51
CA PHE A 204 -7.45 7.65 -0.15
C PHE A 204 -6.62 8.43 0.87
N SER A 205 -7.03 8.40 2.13
CA SER A 205 -6.28 8.97 3.25
C SER A 205 -6.62 8.29 4.57
N PHE A 206 -5.63 8.21 5.47
CA PHE A 206 -5.81 7.74 6.85
C PHE A 206 -6.07 8.86 7.85
N LYS A 207 -5.87 10.13 7.46
CA LYS A 207 -6.04 11.30 8.34
C LYS A 207 -7.00 12.34 7.79
N MET A 208 -7.03 12.52 6.48
CA MET A 208 -7.84 13.57 5.85
C MET A 208 -9.32 13.16 5.83
N PRO A 209 -10.24 13.98 6.33
CA PRO A 209 -11.68 13.74 6.20
C PRO A 209 -12.12 13.68 4.73
N LEU A 210 -13.22 12.98 4.45
CA LEU A 210 -13.71 12.75 3.09
C LEU A 210 -13.92 14.06 2.32
N GLU A 211 -14.50 15.09 2.93
CA GLU A 211 -14.74 16.37 2.27
C GLU A 211 -13.43 17.03 1.80
N HIS A 212 -12.40 17.03 2.64
CA HIS A 212 -11.08 17.57 2.29
C HIS A 212 -10.40 16.74 1.20
N LEU A 213 -10.56 15.41 1.24
CA LEU A 213 -10.03 14.51 0.22
C LEU A 213 -10.67 14.78 -1.15
N ILE A 214 -11.99 15.02 -1.17
CA ILE A 214 -12.73 15.37 -2.39
C ILE A 214 -12.22 16.71 -2.93
N LYS A 215 -12.15 17.75 -2.09
CA LYS A 215 -11.62 19.07 -2.50
C LYS A 215 -10.22 18.95 -3.09
N PHE A 216 -9.35 18.18 -2.44
CA PHE A 216 -8.01 17.90 -2.94
C PHE A 216 -8.05 17.23 -4.32
N ALA A 217 -8.77 16.13 -4.47
CA ALA A 217 -8.85 15.39 -5.73
C ALA A 217 -9.42 16.25 -6.89
N GLU A 218 -10.44 17.06 -6.60
CA GLU A 218 -11.04 17.97 -7.58
C GLU A 218 -10.09 19.10 -8.00
N SER A 219 -9.34 19.67 -7.05
CA SER A 219 -8.30 20.67 -7.37
C SER A 219 -7.22 20.11 -8.31
N GLN A 220 -6.79 18.86 -8.08
CA GLN A 220 -5.82 18.18 -8.95
C GLN A 220 -6.39 17.97 -10.36
N ARG A 221 -7.67 17.61 -10.46
CA ARG A 221 -8.36 17.43 -11.74
C ARG A 221 -8.44 18.73 -12.54
N ILE A 222 -8.80 19.83 -11.89
CA ILE A 222 -8.83 21.16 -12.52
C ILE A 222 -7.44 21.54 -13.00
N GLY A 223 -6.41 21.36 -12.15
CA GLY A 223 -5.02 21.65 -12.52
C GLY A 223 -4.56 20.87 -13.76
N LEU A 224 -4.90 19.57 -13.85
CA LEU A 224 -4.60 18.77 -15.03
C LEU A 224 -5.33 19.26 -16.29
N LYS A 225 -6.60 19.67 -16.17
CA LYS A 225 -7.37 20.21 -17.29
C LYS A 225 -6.76 21.52 -17.80
N VAL A 226 -6.35 22.41 -16.89
CA VAL A 226 -5.68 23.67 -17.25
C VAL A 226 -4.34 23.40 -17.97
N LYS A 227 -3.54 22.47 -17.47
CA LYS A 227 -2.28 22.06 -18.14
C LYS A 227 -2.52 21.52 -19.54
N SER A 228 -3.52 20.65 -19.70
CA SER A 228 -3.88 20.08 -21.01
C SER A 228 -4.33 21.16 -22.00
N ILE A 229 -5.14 22.13 -21.55
CA ILE A 229 -5.55 23.28 -22.39
C ILE A 229 -4.32 24.11 -22.81
N HIS A 230 -3.38 24.35 -21.90
CA HIS A 230 -2.16 25.09 -22.20
C HIS A 230 -1.28 24.36 -23.24
N GLU A 231 -1.10 23.05 -23.09
CA GLU A 231 -0.36 22.20 -24.04
C GLU A 231 -1.02 22.19 -25.43
N GLN A 232 -2.34 22.04 -25.48
CA GLN A 232 -3.12 22.10 -26.72
C GLN A 232 -2.99 23.46 -27.40
N THR A 233 -3.08 24.55 -26.63
CA THR A 233 -2.92 25.92 -27.15
C THR A 233 -1.52 26.14 -27.72
N LYS A 234 -0.48 25.67 -27.01
CA LYS A 234 0.91 25.74 -27.48
C LYS A 234 1.11 24.95 -28.77
N ALA A 235 0.57 23.73 -28.84
CA ALA A 235 0.64 22.88 -30.03
C ALA A 235 -0.10 23.51 -31.22
N ALA A 236 -1.32 24.03 -31.00
CA ALA A 236 -2.11 24.70 -32.03
C ALA A 236 -1.42 25.97 -32.55
N ARG A 237 -0.85 26.80 -31.66
CA ARG A 237 -0.06 27.98 -32.05
C ARG A 237 1.17 27.59 -32.88
N GLN A 238 1.90 26.55 -32.45
CA GLN A 238 3.07 26.07 -33.19
C GLN A 238 2.70 25.58 -34.58
N LYS A 239 1.58 24.85 -34.70
CA LYS A 239 1.03 24.41 -35.98
C LYS A 239 0.68 25.59 -36.89
N ALA A 240 -0.09 26.57 -36.37
CA ALA A 240 -0.47 27.77 -37.13
C ALA A 240 0.74 28.60 -37.60
N ILE A 241 1.76 28.81 -36.75
CA ILE A 241 3.00 29.50 -37.14
C ILE A 241 3.72 28.73 -38.25
N SER A 242 3.74 27.40 -38.16
CA SER A 242 4.40 26.55 -39.16
C SER A 242 3.70 26.55 -40.52
N GLU A 243 2.38 26.79 -40.53
CA GLU A 243 1.56 26.93 -41.74
C GLU A 243 1.71 28.33 -42.35
N LEU A 244 1.73 29.39 -41.53
CA LEU A 244 1.84 30.78 -41.97
C LEU A 244 3.28 31.17 -42.39
N TYR A 245 4.29 30.62 -41.73
CA TYR A 245 5.70 30.96 -41.95
C TYR A 245 6.56 29.71 -42.17
N PRO A 246 6.35 28.97 -43.27
CA PRO A 246 7.02 27.69 -43.52
C PRO A 246 8.55 27.81 -43.64
N HIS A 247 9.08 28.98 -43.99
CA HIS A 247 10.51 29.26 -44.11
C HIS A 247 11.24 29.35 -42.75
N LEU A 248 10.52 29.58 -41.65
CA LEU A 248 11.11 29.60 -40.30
C LEU A 248 11.48 28.19 -39.77
N LYS A 249 11.00 27.10 -40.40
CA LYS A 249 11.42 25.72 -40.07
C LYS A 249 12.91 25.46 -40.30
N LYS A 250 13.58 26.22 -41.18
CA LYS A 250 14.95 25.92 -41.63
C LYS A 250 16.06 26.42 -40.70
N ARG A 251 15.76 27.24 -39.68
CA ARG A 251 16.78 27.85 -38.82
C ARG A 251 17.14 27.08 -37.56
N THR A 252 16.37 26.07 -37.15
CA THR A 252 16.64 25.29 -35.93
C THR A 252 17.34 23.95 -36.18
N ALA A 253 17.67 23.60 -37.42
CA ALA A 253 18.40 22.37 -37.78
C ALA A 253 19.88 22.62 -38.17
N LYS A 254 20.36 23.87 -38.14
CA LYS A 254 21.77 24.23 -38.33
C LYS A 254 22.26 24.98 -37.09
N GLY A 255 22.61 24.22 -36.07
CA GLY A 255 23.07 24.73 -34.79
C GLY A 255 23.53 23.58 -33.88
N THR A 256 24.30 22.67 -34.47
CA THR A 256 25.24 21.77 -33.79
C THR A 256 26.63 22.19 -34.22
#